data_AF-A0A4Q3E041-F1
#
_entry.id   AF-A0A4Q3E041-F1
#
_cell.length_a   1.000
_cell.length_b   1.000
_cell.length_c   1.000
_cell.angle_alpha   90.00
_cell.angle_beta   90.00
_cell.angle_gamma   90.00
#
_symmetry.space_group_name_H-M   'P 1'
#
loop_
_entity.id
_entity.type
_entity.pdbx_description
1 polymer ?
#
loop_
_entity_poly.entity_id
_entity_poly.type
_entity_poly.pdbx_seq_one_letter_code
_entity_poly.pdbx_strand_id
1 'polypeptide(L)'
;LYVDGVLQGATPNGNSVSPNGGLTIGALSNNTLNWIGMVDEARVYNTNLTLAEIQADMKSTSSALPGNLVAHFNMDHGTAGATNTGITTLYDRSANGFNAILAGSALTGSASNFIASYAMVVPTATAATLITNSSFTANWTASAIGTATSYRLDVSASPVFAVNLPGYDNLTVSGLTQVVTNLLPGTTYYYRVRAVGAAGEGGNSNRIIATTTALTPPGNALFYDGINDDVSIPDNIALNAATVTLEAWIKPSNNDNKAIIKKINSRGVTSSNESFAITQRVGKFAAYISSAGGVQKGVNMSGTYILNKWYHVAAVFSATEVKLYVDGILQETTATGFPIDYAATPLTIGRDNTGSTVNVAVDEVKIWNTDRSAQILSDMTTVANPATTGLIAYYNFDHGTANGSNAGITT
;
A
#
# COMPACT_ATOMS: atom_id res chain seq x y z
N LEU A 1 -27.64 -13.28 7.49
CA LEU A 1 -26.29 -13.85 7.71
C LEU A 1 -25.34 -12.70 8.00
N TYR A 2 -24.80 -12.68 9.21
CA TYR A 2 -23.69 -11.81 9.56
C TYR A 2 -22.44 -12.67 9.69
N VAL A 3 -21.33 -12.22 9.11
CA VAL A 3 -20.00 -12.84 9.27
C VAL A 3 -19.08 -11.76 9.81
N ASP A 4 -18.35 -12.07 10.87
CA ASP A 4 -17.52 -11.11 11.62
C ASP A 4 -18.27 -9.82 12.01
N GLY A 5 -19.56 -9.94 12.36
CA GLY A 5 -20.40 -8.80 12.71
C GLY A 5 -20.73 -7.87 11.53
N VAL A 6 -20.58 -8.32 10.29
CA VAL A 6 -20.94 -7.59 9.05
C VAL A 6 -22.01 -8.36 8.28
N LEU A 7 -23.06 -7.66 7.85
CA LEU A 7 -24.14 -8.26 7.05
C LEU A 7 -23.60 -8.74 5.70
N GLN A 8 -23.70 -10.03 5.42
CA GLN A 8 -23.29 -10.63 4.14
C GLN A 8 -24.48 -10.93 3.23
N GLY A 9 -25.66 -11.15 3.82
CA GLY A 9 -26.87 -11.44 3.06
C GLY A 9 -28.10 -11.58 3.94
N ALA A 10 -29.25 -11.22 3.39
CA ALA A 10 -30.55 -11.35 4.03
C ALA A 10 -31.60 -11.79 3.01
N THR A 11 -32.48 -12.70 3.41
CA THR A 11 -33.63 -13.12 2.62
C THR A 11 -34.88 -12.93 3.48
N PRO A 12 -35.85 -12.11 3.05
CA PRO A 12 -37.11 -11.97 3.75
C PRO A 12 -37.82 -13.34 3.81
N ASN A 13 -38.29 -13.72 4.99
CA ASN A 13 -39.11 -14.91 5.17
C ASN A 13 -40.37 -14.53 5.94
N GLY A 14 -41.54 -14.81 5.37
CA GLY A 14 -42.85 -14.59 6.00
C GLY A 14 -43.38 -15.81 6.77
N ASN A 15 -42.66 -16.93 6.73
CA ASN A 15 -43.07 -18.15 7.40
C ASN A 15 -42.67 -18.12 8.89
N SER A 16 -43.56 -18.62 9.74
CA SER A 16 -43.25 -18.84 11.16
C SER A 16 -42.26 -19.99 11.32
N VAL A 17 -41.37 -19.90 12.30
CA VAL A 17 -40.49 -21.01 12.70
C VAL A 17 -41.36 -22.10 13.32
N SER A 18 -41.23 -23.35 12.84
CA SER A 18 -41.95 -24.49 13.42
C SER A 18 -41.52 -24.67 14.89
N PRO A 19 -42.46 -24.73 15.85
CA PRO A 19 -42.13 -24.90 17.27
C PRO A 19 -41.69 -26.34 17.61
N ASN A 20 -41.82 -27.28 16.67
CA ASN A 20 -41.60 -28.69 16.91
C ASN A 20 -40.29 -29.15 16.23
N GLY A 21 -39.29 -29.49 17.05
CA GLY A 21 -38.00 -30.03 16.63
C GLY A 21 -36.89 -29.75 17.64
N GLY A 22 -35.92 -30.65 17.77
CA GLY A 22 -34.72 -30.40 18.58
C GLY A 22 -33.72 -29.50 17.83
N LEU A 23 -32.94 -28.70 18.56
CA LEU A 23 -31.79 -27.97 18.03
C LEU A 23 -30.56 -28.87 18.01
N THR A 24 -29.95 -29.03 16.84
CA THR A 24 -28.66 -29.72 16.68
C THR A 24 -27.60 -28.72 16.26
N ILE A 25 -26.43 -28.77 16.89
CA ILE A 25 -25.24 -27.99 16.51
C ILE A 25 -24.27 -28.96 15.81
N GLY A 26 -23.84 -28.62 14.60
CA GLY A 26 -22.84 -29.40 13.85
C GLY A 26 -23.37 -30.58 13.03
N ALA A 27 -24.68 -30.81 12.95
CA ALA A 27 -25.28 -31.82 12.07
C ALA A 27 -26.73 -31.47 11.68
N LEU A 28 -27.24 -32.09 10.60
CA LEU A 28 -28.67 -32.03 10.28
C LEU A 28 -29.52 -32.80 11.30
N SER A 29 -30.81 -32.47 11.39
CA SER A 29 -31.77 -33.07 12.34
C SER A 29 -31.96 -34.58 12.22
N ASN A 30 -31.49 -35.20 11.14
CA ASN A 30 -31.50 -36.64 10.89
C ASN A 30 -30.12 -37.30 11.01
N ASN A 31 -29.09 -36.59 11.47
CA ASN A 31 -27.69 -37.03 11.59
C ASN A 31 -27.07 -37.60 10.29
N THR A 32 -27.61 -37.31 9.10
CA THR A 32 -27.07 -37.85 7.85
C THR A 32 -25.95 -37.01 7.23
N LEU A 33 -25.80 -35.76 7.66
CA LEU A 33 -24.71 -34.86 7.25
C LEU A 33 -24.13 -34.17 8.47
N ASN A 34 -22.85 -34.43 8.73
CA ASN A 34 -22.07 -33.83 9.81
C ASN A 34 -21.22 -32.69 9.25
N TRP A 35 -21.14 -31.59 10.00
CA TRP A 35 -20.28 -30.47 9.68
C TRP A 35 -18.85 -30.72 10.17
N ILE A 36 -17.87 -30.32 9.38
CA ILE A 36 -16.45 -30.37 9.74
C ILE A 36 -15.99 -28.94 10.03
N GLY A 37 -15.64 -28.68 11.29
CA GLY A 37 -15.15 -27.39 11.74
C GLY A 37 -15.21 -27.26 13.25
N MET A 38 -15.04 -26.03 13.74
CA MET A 38 -14.99 -25.69 15.17
C MET A 38 -16.06 -24.63 15.49
N VAL A 39 -16.84 -24.85 16.55
CA VAL A 39 -17.80 -23.85 17.07
C VAL A 39 -17.41 -23.53 18.50
N ASP A 40 -17.59 -22.27 18.87
CA ASP A 40 -17.45 -21.79 20.22
C ASP A 40 -18.51 -20.70 20.48
N GLU A 41 -18.85 -20.44 21.74
CA GLU A 41 -19.76 -19.36 22.16
C GLU A 41 -21.13 -19.37 21.43
N ALA A 42 -21.73 -20.54 21.24
CA ALA A 42 -23.00 -20.67 20.53
C ALA A 42 -24.15 -20.09 21.36
N ARG A 43 -24.88 -19.12 20.80
CA ARG A 43 -25.98 -18.42 21.47
C ARG A 43 -27.26 -18.42 20.64
N VAL A 44 -28.39 -18.55 21.33
CA VAL A 44 -29.74 -18.53 20.73
C VAL A 44 -30.54 -17.41 21.38
N TYR A 45 -31.19 -16.58 20.57
CA TYR A 45 -32.01 -15.46 21.01
C TYR A 45 -33.44 -15.60 20.48
N ASN A 46 -34.43 -15.11 21.22
CA ASN A 46 -35.84 -15.13 20.83
C ASN A 46 -36.33 -13.82 20.19
N THR A 47 -35.44 -12.85 19.99
CA THR A 47 -35.75 -11.59 19.30
C THR A 47 -34.70 -11.29 18.23
N ASN A 48 -35.03 -10.42 17.29
CA ASN A 48 -34.05 -9.90 16.35
C ASN A 48 -33.04 -9.02 17.10
N LEU A 49 -31.76 -9.36 16.99
CA LEU A 49 -30.67 -8.52 17.45
C LEU A 49 -30.39 -7.41 16.43
N THR A 50 -30.08 -6.23 16.93
CA THR A 50 -29.50 -5.14 16.17
C THR A 50 -28.04 -5.47 15.80
N LEU A 51 -27.51 -4.77 14.80
CA LEU A 51 -26.10 -4.90 14.41
C LEU A 51 -25.15 -4.63 15.58
N ALA A 52 -25.45 -3.63 16.40
CA ALA A 52 -24.64 -3.27 17.56
C ALA A 52 -24.64 -4.38 18.62
N GLU A 53 -25.79 -5.00 18.88
CA GLU A 53 -25.90 -6.14 19.79
C GLU A 53 -25.13 -7.35 19.27
N ILE A 54 -25.23 -7.67 17.97
CA ILE A 54 -24.45 -8.76 17.37
C ILE A 54 -22.94 -8.52 17.54
N GLN A 55 -22.48 -7.29 17.27
CA GLN A 55 -21.06 -6.92 17.37
C GLN A 55 -20.55 -6.90 18.81
N ALA A 56 -21.40 -6.54 19.78
CA ALA A 56 -21.07 -6.59 21.19
C ALA A 56 -21.01 -8.03 21.70
N ASP A 57 -22.04 -8.83 21.41
CA ASP A 57 -22.16 -10.19 21.92
C ASP A 57 -21.08 -11.11 21.35
N MET A 58 -20.72 -11.01 20.06
CA MET A 58 -19.69 -11.87 19.45
C MET A 58 -18.29 -11.75 20.10
N LYS A 59 -18.06 -10.74 20.95
CA LYS A 59 -16.80 -10.53 21.69
C LYS A 59 -17.00 -10.59 23.22
N SER A 60 -18.23 -10.82 23.67
CA SER A 60 -18.57 -10.78 25.08
C SER A 60 -18.27 -12.11 25.76
N THR A 61 -17.54 -12.03 26.88
CA THR A 61 -17.38 -13.11 27.87
C THR A 61 -18.18 -12.83 29.15
N SER A 62 -19.08 -11.85 29.10
CA SER A 62 -19.85 -11.40 30.26
C SER A 62 -20.72 -12.50 30.83
N SER A 63 -20.73 -12.63 32.15
CA SER A 63 -21.68 -13.49 32.87
C SER A 63 -23.08 -12.88 32.97
N ALA A 64 -23.23 -11.58 32.70
CA ALA A 64 -24.53 -10.92 32.60
C ALA A 64 -25.13 -11.21 31.22
N LEU A 65 -26.22 -11.98 31.22
CA LEU A 65 -26.87 -12.46 30.00
C LEU A 65 -28.08 -11.59 29.63
N PRO A 66 -28.24 -11.23 28.34
CA PRO A 66 -29.41 -10.49 27.86
C PRO A 66 -30.72 -11.22 28.15
N GLY A 67 -31.80 -10.49 28.48
CA GLY A 67 -33.09 -11.09 28.80
C GLY A 67 -33.79 -11.82 27.64
N ASN A 68 -33.34 -11.57 26.40
CA ASN A 68 -33.78 -12.25 25.17
C ASN A 68 -32.90 -13.46 24.80
N LEU A 69 -31.86 -13.76 25.58
CA LEU A 69 -31.02 -14.94 25.39
C LEU A 69 -31.76 -16.18 25.90
N VAL A 70 -31.92 -17.15 25.01
CA VAL A 70 -32.64 -18.40 25.26
C VAL A 70 -31.70 -19.52 25.70
N ALA A 71 -30.54 -19.63 25.05
CA ALA A 71 -29.54 -20.66 25.36
C ALA A 71 -28.13 -20.15 25.02
N HIS A 72 -27.13 -20.56 25.80
CA HIS A 72 -25.72 -20.22 25.59
C HIS A 72 -24.80 -21.39 25.95
N PHE A 73 -24.10 -21.89 24.94
CA PHE A 73 -23.11 -22.96 25.07
C PHE A 73 -21.72 -22.39 24.80
N ASN A 74 -20.99 -22.05 25.86
CA ASN A 74 -19.61 -21.54 25.76
C ASN A 74 -18.56 -22.65 25.58
N MET A 75 -18.94 -23.93 25.68
CA MET A 75 -18.08 -25.09 25.40
C MET A 75 -16.75 -25.17 26.20
N ASP A 76 -16.61 -24.38 27.27
CA ASP A 76 -15.39 -24.26 28.09
C ASP A 76 -15.27 -25.30 29.23
N HIS A 77 -16.08 -26.36 29.22
CA HIS A 77 -16.15 -27.27 30.38
C HIS A 77 -15.01 -28.28 30.41
N GLY A 78 -14.36 -28.50 29.27
CA GLY A 78 -13.25 -29.43 29.12
C GLY A 78 -11.90 -28.74 29.10
N THR A 79 -10.85 -29.57 29.15
CA THR A 79 -9.47 -29.11 28.97
C THR A 79 -9.02 -29.43 27.55
N ALA A 80 -8.55 -28.42 26.83
CA ALA A 80 -8.10 -28.54 25.45
C ALA A 80 -6.98 -29.59 25.30
N GLY A 81 -7.12 -30.51 24.33
CA GLY A 81 -6.13 -31.54 24.02
C GLY A 81 -5.91 -32.60 25.11
N ALA A 82 -6.78 -32.66 26.12
CA ALA A 82 -6.71 -33.60 27.24
C ALA A 82 -7.83 -34.65 27.18
N THR A 83 -7.82 -35.59 28.13
CA THR A 83 -8.92 -36.55 28.31
C THR A 83 -10.09 -35.90 29.05
N ASN A 84 -11.27 -35.87 28.40
CA ASN A 84 -12.51 -35.24 28.83
C ASN A 84 -13.68 -36.25 28.97
N THR A 85 -13.40 -37.55 29.18
CA THR A 85 -14.41 -38.63 29.15
C THR A 85 -15.53 -38.51 30.19
N GLY A 86 -15.35 -37.69 31.23
CA GLY A 86 -16.40 -37.37 32.20
C GLY A 86 -17.39 -36.29 31.74
N ILE A 87 -17.15 -35.65 30.59
CA ILE A 87 -17.96 -34.53 30.08
C ILE A 87 -18.85 -35.04 28.96
N THR A 88 -20.06 -35.43 29.31
CA THR A 88 -21.11 -35.89 28.37
C THR A 88 -22.23 -34.85 28.20
N THR A 89 -22.14 -33.73 28.90
CA THR A 89 -23.15 -32.66 28.92
C THR A 89 -22.49 -31.33 28.59
N LEU A 90 -23.07 -30.60 27.64
CA LEU A 90 -22.81 -29.18 27.43
C LEU A 90 -23.82 -28.40 28.27
N TYR A 91 -23.35 -27.60 29.22
CA TYR A 91 -24.25 -26.85 30.09
C TYR A 91 -24.71 -25.58 29.38
N ASP A 92 -26.02 -25.33 29.46
CA ASP A 92 -26.57 -24.05 29.09
C ASP A 92 -26.23 -23.03 30.19
N ARG A 93 -25.53 -21.97 29.80
CA ARG A 93 -25.17 -20.87 30.70
C ARG A 93 -26.32 -19.90 30.92
N SER A 94 -27.38 -19.97 30.11
CA SER A 94 -28.58 -19.16 30.27
C SER A 94 -29.36 -19.51 31.53
N ALA A 95 -30.31 -18.63 31.90
CA ALA A 95 -31.21 -18.88 33.02
C ALA A 95 -32.21 -20.04 32.76
N ASN A 96 -32.31 -20.54 31.53
CA ASN A 96 -33.31 -21.55 31.15
C ASN A 96 -32.83 -22.99 31.35
N GLY A 97 -31.52 -23.23 31.47
CA GLY A 97 -30.97 -24.54 31.81
C GLY A 97 -31.18 -25.62 30.74
N PHE A 98 -31.19 -25.25 29.46
CA PHE A 98 -31.32 -26.17 28.32
C PHE A 98 -30.04 -26.96 28.03
N ASN A 99 -29.56 -27.72 29.03
CA ASN A 99 -28.36 -28.55 28.90
C ASN A 99 -28.48 -29.53 27.72
N ALA A 100 -27.41 -29.63 26.93
CA ALA A 100 -27.36 -30.49 25.75
C ALA A 100 -26.49 -31.73 25.99
N ILE A 101 -26.79 -32.81 25.27
CA ILE A 101 -26.02 -34.05 25.32
C ILE A 101 -24.91 -34.00 24.26
N LEU A 102 -23.66 -34.25 24.69
CA LEU A 102 -22.52 -34.38 23.78
C LEU A 102 -22.44 -35.81 23.26
N ALA A 103 -22.97 -36.04 22.06
CA ALA A 103 -23.01 -37.37 21.43
C ALA A 103 -21.84 -37.60 20.45
N GLY A 104 -21.36 -38.84 20.34
CA GLY A 104 -20.43 -39.29 19.29
C GLY A 104 -19.02 -38.66 19.32
N SER A 105 -18.66 -37.98 20.41
CA SER A 105 -17.42 -37.23 20.51
C SER A 105 -16.24 -38.09 20.97
N ALA A 106 -15.08 -37.96 20.31
CA ALA A 106 -13.82 -38.45 20.85
C ALA A 106 -13.43 -37.57 22.04
N LEU A 107 -13.20 -38.17 23.22
CA LEU A 107 -12.96 -37.46 24.48
C LEU A 107 -11.64 -37.85 25.15
N THR A 108 -10.72 -38.51 24.45
CA THR A 108 -9.50 -39.08 25.05
C THR A 108 -8.23 -38.52 24.44
N GLY A 109 -7.32 -38.03 25.29
CA GLY A 109 -5.99 -37.56 24.91
C GLY A 109 -6.00 -36.48 23.84
N SER A 110 -4.96 -36.46 22.99
CA SER A 110 -4.82 -35.50 21.88
C SER A 110 -5.87 -35.64 20.78
N ALA A 111 -6.68 -36.72 20.80
CA ALA A 111 -7.82 -36.92 19.91
C ALA A 111 -9.13 -36.36 20.49
N SER A 112 -9.10 -35.74 21.68
CA SER A 112 -10.30 -35.11 22.24
C SER A 112 -10.79 -33.96 21.37
N ASN A 113 -12.10 -33.87 21.21
CA ASN A 113 -12.79 -32.78 20.51
C ASN A 113 -12.76 -31.43 21.26
N PHE A 114 -12.33 -31.39 22.53
CA PHE A 114 -12.06 -30.13 23.23
C PHE A 114 -10.72 -29.59 22.77
N ILE A 115 -10.75 -28.42 22.15
CA ILE A 115 -9.60 -27.72 21.59
C ILE A 115 -9.58 -26.29 22.12
N ALA A 116 -8.42 -25.65 22.10
CA ALA A 116 -8.32 -24.26 22.50
C ALA A 116 -8.95 -23.36 21.43
N SER A 117 -9.81 -22.44 21.83
CA SER A 117 -10.41 -21.44 20.95
C SER A 117 -9.65 -20.13 21.05
N TYR A 118 -9.31 -19.55 19.89
CA TYR A 118 -8.75 -18.20 19.79
C TYR A 118 -9.73 -17.22 19.14
N ALA A 119 -10.97 -17.64 18.89
CA ALA A 119 -11.96 -16.86 18.14
C ALA A 119 -12.21 -15.46 18.73
N MET A 120 -12.24 -15.36 20.08
CA MET A 120 -12.44 -14.10 20.80
C MET A 120 -11.15 -13.35 21.17
N VAL A 121 -9.97 -13.89 20.84
CA VAL A 121 -8.68 -13.19 21.02
C VAL A 121 -8.55 -12.14 19.92
N VAL A 122 -9.33 -11.08 20.05
CA VAL A 122 -9.45 -10.01 19.05
C VAL A 122 -8.73 -8.77 19.56
N PRO A 123 -7.68 -8.29 18.87
CA PRO A 123 -7.02 -7.03 19.20
C PRO A 123 -7.92 -5.84 18.86
N THR A 124 -7.61 -4.67 19.43
CA THR A 124 -8.29 -3.42 19.09
C THR A 124 -7.38 -2.56 18.23
N ALA A 125 -7.74 -2.36 16.96
CA ALA A 125 -7.03 -1.41 16.12
C ALA A 125 -7.33 0.01 16.59
N THR A 126 -6.29 0.84 16.69
CA THR A 126 -6.36 2.24 17.16
C THR A 126 -5.95 3.18 16.04
N ALA A 127 -6.05 4.50 16.20
CA ALA A 127 -5.74 5.45 15.13
C ALA A 127 -4.30 5.30 14.59
N ALA A 128 -4.12 5.53 13.29
CA ALA A 128 -2.78 5.61 12.69
C ALA A 128 -2.04 6.86 13.20
N THR A 129 -0.71 6.76 13.27
CA THR A 129 0.20 7.85 13.65
C THR A 129 1.26 8.05 12.57
N LEU A 130 2.07 9.11 12.69
CA LEU A 130 3.15 9.42 11.74
C LEU A 130 2.70 9.38 10.28
N ILE A 131 1.53 9.97 10.01
CA ILE A 131 0.92 9.99 8.68
C ILE A 131 1.70 10.99 7.82
N THR A 132 2.20 10.50 6.70
CA THR A 132 2.86 11.30 5.65
C THR A 132 2.06 11.20 4.35
N ASN A 133 2.61 11.71 3.25
CA ASN A 133 2.02 11.59 1.92
C ASN A 133 2.16 10.18 1.32
N SER A 134 3.01 9.32 1.89
CA SER A 134 3.33 8.01 1.31
C SER A 134 3.40 6.89 2.34
N SER A 135 3.14 7.19 3.61
CA SER A 135 3.18 6.22 4.70
C SER A 135 2.29 6.61 5.88
N PHE A 136 2.01 5.63 6.74
CA PHE A 136 1.54 5.84 8.11
C PHE A 136 2.01 4.69 9.00
N THR A 137 1.97 4.87 10.32
CA THR A 137 2.17 3.78 11.29
C THR A 137 0.81 3.27 11.75
N ALA A 138 0.51 2.00 11.44
CA ALA A 138 -0.67 1.30 11.96
C ALA A 138 -0.43 0.93 13.43
N ASN A 139 -1.44 1.13 14.28
CA ASN A 139 -1.34 0.88 15.72
C ASN A 139 -2.52 0.03 16.23
N TRP A 140 -2.27 -0.85 17.20
CA TRP A 140 -3.31 -1.62 17.89
C TRP A 140 -2.92 -1.94 19.33
N THR A 141 -3.90 -2.33 20.15
CA THR A 141 -3.67 -2.90 21.48
C THR A 141 -3.94 -4.40 21.45
N ALA A 142 -3.23 -5.14 22.30
CA ALA A 142 -3.50 -6.55 22.52
C ALA A 142 -4.94 -6.77 23.03
N SER A 143 -5.46 -7.98 22.82
CA SER A 143 -6.73 -8.38 23.40
C SER A 143 -6.61 -8.45 24.93
N ALA A 144 -7.71 -8.18 25.65
CA ALA A 144 -7.76 -8.32 27.10
C ALA A 144 -7.79 -9.79 27.56
N ILE A 145 -8.08 -10.71 26.64
CA ILE A 145 -8.14 -12.16 26.88
C ILE A 145 -7.21 -12.91 25.92
N GLY A 146 -6.67 -14.03 26.39
CA GLY A 146 -5.69 -14.82 25.64
C GLY A 146 -4.33 -14.13 25.50
N THR A 147 -3.39 -14.80 24.84
CA THR A 147 -2.04 -14.27 24.59
C THR A 147 -1.68 -14.46 23.12
N ALA A 148 -1.41 -13.36 22.43
CA ALA A 148 -0.95 -13.39 21.05
C ALA A 148 0.58 -13.59 21.02
N THR A 149 1.07 -14.47 20.16
CA THR A 149 2.50 -14.62 19.86
C THR A 149 2.92 -13.75 18.66
N SER A 150 1.98 -13.43 17.79
CA SER A 150 2.15 -12.50 16.67
C SER A 150 0.80 -11.96 16.20
N TYR A 151 0.81 -11.13 15.17
CA TYR A 151 -0.37 -10.56 14.53
C TYR A 151 -0.34 -10.77 13.02
N ARG A 152 -1.52 -10.71 12.38
CA ARG A 152 -1.68 -10.57 10.93
C ARG A 152 -2.27 -9.20 10.64
N LEU A 153 -1.58 -8.39 9.84
CA LEU A 153 -2.04 -7.08 9.38
C LEU A 153 -2.55 -7.17 7.95
N ASP A 154 -3.78 -6.72 7.74
CA ASP A 154 -4.35 -6.47 6.42
C ASP A 154 -4.45 -4.96 6.19
N VAL A 155 -4.01 -4.46 5.03
CA VAL A 155 -4.20 -3.07 4.58
C VAL A 155 -4.84 -3.04 3.20
N SER A 156 -5.86 -2.21 2.99
CA SER A 156 -6.57 -2.11 1.71
C SER A 156 -7.01 -0.67 1.42
N ALA A 157 -7.14 -0.32 0.13
CA ALA A 157 -7.84 0.90 -0.30
C ALA A 157 -9.37 0.74 -0.25
N SER A 158 -9.87 -0.49 -0.03
CA SER A 158 -11.29 -0.81 0.03
C SER A 158 -11.74 -1.01 1.48
N PRO A 159 -12.87 -0.42 1.92
CA PRO A 159 -13.39 -0.61 3.28
C PRO A 159 -13.81 -2.06 3.57
N VAL A 160 -14.05 -2.86 2.52
CA VAL A 160 -14.43 -4.28 2.63
C VAL A 160 -13.26 -5.24 2.42
N PHE A 161 -12.03 -4.73 2.26
CA PHE A 161 -10.83 -5.54 2.03
C PHE A 161 -10.99 -6.51 0.84
N ALA A 162 -11.61 -6.05 -0.26
CA ALA A 162 -11.81 -6.87 -1.46
C ALA A 162 -10.48 -7.32 -2.09
N VAL A 163 -9.47 -6.44 -2.05
CA VAL A 163 -8.08 -6.71 -2.42
C VAL A 163 -7.18 -5.97 -1.43
N ASN A 164 -6.22 -6.68 -0.86
CA ASN A 164 -5.23 -6.11 0.05
C ASN A 164 -4.03 -5.55 -0.74
N LEU A 165 -3.33 -4.57 -0.15
CA LEU A 165 -2.12 -4.02 -0.75
C LEU A 165 -1.01 -5.09 -0.82
N PRO A 166 -0.17 -5.09 -1.85
CA PRO A 166 0.99 -5.98 -1.92
C PRO A 166 1.86 -5.86 -0.66
N GLY A 167 2.18 -6.99 -0.04
CA GLY A 167 2.96 -7.04 1.21
C GLY A 167 2.16 -6.77 2.49
N TYR A 168 0.86 -6.47 2.38
CA TYR A 168 -0.05 -6.25 3.51
C TYR A 168 -1.33 -7.11 3.40
N ASP A 169 -1.19 -8.30 2.83
CA ASP A 169 -2.19 -9.37 2.90
C ASP A 169 -1.68 -10.42 3.89
N ASN A 170 -2.29 -10.50 5.07
CA ASN A 170 -1.80 -11.35 6.17
C ASN A 170 -0.34 -11.10 6.59
N LEU A 171 0.11 -9.84 6.59
CA LEU A 171 1.48 -9.52 6.98
C LEU A 171 1.70 -9.92 8.45
N THR A 172 2.73 -10.73 8.71
CA THR A 172 3.08 -11.15 10.06
C THR A 172 3.82 -10.04 10.80
N VAL A 173 3.33 -9.66 11.98
CA VAL A 173 3.94 -8.62 12.84
C VAL A 173 4.10 -9.13 14.27
N SER A 174 5.27 -8.95 14.88
CA SER A 174 5.54 -9.36 16.27
C SER A 174 5.27 -8.27 17.32
N GLY A 175 5.14 -7.02 16.89
CA GLY A 175 4.83 -5.87 17.74
C GLY A 175 3.37 -5.46 17.72
N LEU A 176 3.08 -4.31 18.33
CA LEU A 176 1.76 -3.67 18.36
C LEU A 176 1.59 -2.53 17.34
N THR A 177 2.60 -2.35 16.49
CA THR A 177 2.64 -1.29 15.48
C THR A 177 3.36 -1.79 14.22
N GLN A 178 3.01 -1.23 13.06
CA GLN A 178 3.70 -1.51 11.80
C GLN A 178 3.70 -0.27 10.89
N VAL A 179 4.86 0.07 10.32
CA VAL A 179 4.95 1.12 9.30
C VAL A 179 4.42 0.57 7.97
N VAL A 180 3.45 1.28 7.39
CA VAL A 180 2.86 1.02 6.09
C VAL A 180 3.42 2.03 5.10
N THR A 181 4.06 1.58 4.02
CA THR A 181 4.76 2.44 3.04
C THR A 181 4.24 2.22 1.62
N ASN A 182 4.80 2.96 0.66
CA ASN A 182 4.43 2.89 -0.77
C ASN A 182 2.95 3.23 -1.02
N LEU A 183 2.41 4.16 -0.23
CA LEU A 183 1.03 4.64 -0.35
C LEU A 183 0.96 5.85 -1.28
N LEU A 184 -0.21 6.05 -1.89
CA LEU A 184 -0.48 7.22 -2.71
C LEU A 184 -0.83 8.43 -1.81
N PRO A 185 -0.41 9.65 -2.17
CA PRO A 185 -0.79 10.88 -1.47
C PRO A 185 -2.29 11.16 -1.49
N GLY A 186 -2.80 11.83 -0.44
CA GLY A 186 -4.20 12.23 -0.31
C GLY A 186 -5.21 11.08 -0.40
N THR A 187 -4.75 9.84 -0.22
CA THR A 187 -5.55 8.62 -0.47
C THR A 187 -5.96 8.00 0.85
N THR A 188 -7.21 7.52 0.91
CA THR A 188 -7.76 6.86 2.10
C THR A 188 -7.52 5.36 2.03
N TYR A 189 -6.95 4.83 3.11
CA TYR A 189 -6.68 3.42 3.32
C TYR A 189 -7.38 2.92 4.59
N TYR A 190 -7.54 1.61 4.66
CA TYR A 190 -8.14 0.90 5.76
C TYR A 190 -7.20 -0.19 6.24
N TYR A 191 -7.11 -0.39 7.55
CA TYR A 191 -6.41 -1.53 8.11
C TYR A 191 -7.19 -2.22 9.23
N ARG A 192 -6.89 -3.51 9.39
CA ARG A 192 -7.39 -4.37 10.45
C ARG A 192 -6.31 -5.38 10.84
N VAL A 193 -6.43 -5.94 12.03
CA VAL A 193 -5.45 -6.88 12.57
C VAL A 193 -6.13 -8.10 13.20
N ARG A 194 -5.53 -9.28 13.07
CA ARG A 194 -5.88 -10.51 13.80
C ARG A 194 -4.74 -10.90 14.73
N ALA A 195 -5.07 -11.39 15.91
CA ALA A 195 -4.09 -12.03 16.78
C ALA A 195 -3.83 -13.47 16.31
N VAL A 196 -2.59 -13.93 16.50
CA VAL A 196 -2.19 -15.32 16.26
C VAL A 196 -1.63 -15.89 17.55
N GLY A 197 -2.11 -17.07 17.94
CA GLY A 197 -1.58 -17.81 19.08
C GLY A 197 -1.47 -19.30 18.78
N ALA A 198 -1.23 -20.09 19.83
CA ALA A 198 -0.92 -21.52 19.69
C ALA A 198 -2.06 -22.35 19.07
N ALA A 199 -3.31 -21.90 19.22
CA ALA A 199 -4.48 -22.61 18.70
C ALA A 199 -5.02 -22.03 17.38
N GLY A 200 -4.30 -21.08 16.77
CA GLY A 200 -4.69 -20.45 15.51
C GLY A 200 -4.90 -18.94 15.62
N GLU A 201 -5.68 -18.40 14.70
CA GLU A 201 -5.94 -16.96 14.58
C GLU A 201 -7.28 -16.58 15.21
N GLY A 202 -7.34 -15.40 15.80
CA GLY A 202 -8.58 -14.80 16.27
C GLY A 202 -9.34 -14.05 15.19
N GLY A 203 -10.53 -13.56 15.56
CA GLY A 203 -11.33 -12.71 14.69
C GLY A 203 -10.65 -11.38 14.32
N ASN A 204 -11.15 -10.75 13.25
CA ASN A 204 -10.70 -9.43 12.81
C ASN A 204 -10.99 -8.36 13.89
N SER A 205 -10.04 -7.44 14.09
CA SER A 205 -10.27 -6.20 14.84
C SER A 205 -11.33 -5.31 14.17
N ASN A 206 -11.69 -4.22 14.85
CA ASN A 206 -12.30 -3.09 14.17
C ASN A 206 -11.40 -2.59 13.01
N ARG A 207 -12.01 -1.93 12.02
CA ARG A 207 -11.31 -1.29 10.92
C ARG A 207 -10.95 0.14 11.30
N ILE A 208 -9.73 0.55 10.97
CA ILE A 208 -9.29 1.94 11.10
C ILE A 208 -9.17 2.56 9.71
N ILE A 209 -9.51 3.85 9.63
CA ILE A 209 -9.38 4.68 8.43
C ILE A 209 -8.14 5.55 8.61
N ALA A 210 -7.24 5.55 7.63
CA ALA A 210 -6.07 6.42 7.58
C ALA A 210 -6.00 7.09 6.22
N THR A 211 -5.93 8.42 6.19
CA THR A 211 -5.79 9.19 4.95
C THR A 211 -4.40 9.80 4.93
N THR A 212 -3.59 9.44 3.92
CA THR A 212 -2.27 10.06 3.73
C THR A 212 -2.42 11.55 3.48
N THR A 213 -1.42 12.34 3.86
CA THR A 213 -1.46 13.78 3.61
C THR A 213 -1.48 14.04 2.10
N ALA A 214 -2.28 15.00 1.66
CA ALA A 214 -2.19 15.49 0.30
C ALA A 214 -0.80 16.11 0.08
N LEU A 215 -0.37 16.14 -1.18
CA LEU A 215 0.79 16.96 -1.55
C LEU A 215 0.40 18.42 -1.42
N THR A 216 1.20 19.19 -0.70
CA THR A 216 1.17 20.65 -0.87
C THR A 216 1.69 20.96 -2.27
N PRO A 217 1.06 21.87 -3.04
CA PRO A 217 1.55 22.23 -4.36
C PRO A 217 3.04 22.57 -4.30
N PRO A 218 3.90 21.95 -5.13
CA PRO A 218 5.27 22.43 -5.29
C PRO A 218 5.16 23.85 -5.86
N GLY A 219 5.94 24.79 -5.32
CA GLY A 219 5.65 26.22 -5.40
C GLY A 219 5.50 26.74 -6.84
N ASN A 220 6.60 27.08 -7.49
CA ASN A 220 6.61 27.63 -8.85
C ASN A 220 7.33 26.69 -9.81
N ALA A 221 6.95 26.71 -11.09
CA ALA A 221 7.62 25.97 -12.15
C ALA A 221 8.15 26.92 -13.23
N LEU A 222 9.17 26.48 -13.99
CA LEU A 222 9.59 27.16 -15.21
C LEU A 222 8.82 26.63 -16.41
N PHE A 223 8.29 27.54 -17.22
CA PHE A 223 7.66 27.22 -18.50
C PHE A 223 8.64 27.54 -19.63
N TYR A 224 8.90 26.55 -20.48
CA TYR A 224 9.69 26.68 -21.70
C TYR A 224 8.71 26.73 -22.85
N ASP A 225 8.70 27.82 -23.61
CA ASP A 225 7.68 28.07 -24.64
C ASP A 225 7.96 27.41 -26.00
N GLY A 226 9.15 26.83 -26.17
CA GLY A 226 9.61 26.21 -27.42
C GLY A 226 10.11 27.20 -28.48
N ILE A 227 10.40 28.44 -28.09
CA ILE A 227 10.95 29.50 -28.96
C ILE A 227 12.42 29.73 -28.63
N ASN A 228 12.75 30.17 -27.41
CA ASN A 228 14.13 30.55 -27.07
C ASN A 228 14.56 30.22 -25.63
N ASP A 229 13.66 29.70 -24.79
CA ASP A 229 13.94 29.43 -23.38
C ASP A 229 14.85 28.23 -23.17
N ASP A 230 15.88 28.39 -22.32
CA ASP A 230 16.67 27.30 -21.78
C ASP A 230 17.35 27.67 -20.45
N VAL A 231 17.70 26.66 -19.67
CA VAL A 231 18.62 26.77 -18.55
C VAL A 231 19.88 25.99 -18.90
N SER A 232 21.04 26.65 -18.78
CA SER A 232 22.35 26.04 -19.00
C SER A 232 23.10 25.92 -17.68
N ILE A 233 23.44 24.70 -17.31
CA ILE A 233 24.16 24.36 -16.09
C ILE A 233 25.61 24.07 -16.49
N PRO A 234 26.59 24.87 -16.03
CA PRO A 234 28.00 24.69 -16.39
C PRO A 234 28.49 23.28 -16.11
N ASP A 235 29.44 22.81 -16.93
CA ASP A 235 30.05 21.51 -16.71
C ASP A 235 30.69 21.43 -15.32
N ASN A 236 30.54 20.28 -14.69
CA ASN A 236 31.14 19.98 -13.39
C ASN A 236 31.44 18.48 -13.32
N ILE A 237 32.62 18.13 -12.82
CA ILE A 237 33.03 16.73 -12.69
C ILE A 237 32.07 15.89 -11.83
N ALA A 238 31.35 16.51 -10.89
CA ALA A 238 30.33 15.84 -10.09
C ALA A 238 29.15 15.31 -10.91
N LEU A 239 28.87 15.90 -12.08
CA LEU A 239 27.85 15.43 -13.03
C LEU A 239 28.33 14.23 -13.88
N ASN A 240 29.62 13.86 -13.81
CA ASN A 240 30.22 12.80 -14.60
C ASN A 240 30.30 11.47 -13.81
N ALA A 241 29.19 11.11 -13.16
CA ALA A 241 29.11 9.91 -12.32
C ALA A 241 28.93 8.62 -13.13
N ALA A 242 29.36 7.48 -12.59
CA ALA A 242 29.17 6.17 -13.24
C ALA A 242 27.70 5.73 -13.30
N THR A 243 26.90 6.20 -12.34
CA THR A 243 25.45 6.04 -12.28
C THR A 243 24.83 7.41 -12.06
N VAL A 244 23.79 7.74 -12.81
CA VAL A 244 23.05 9.00 -12.67
C VAL A 244 21.57 8.69 -12.55
N THR A 245 20.90 9.31 -11.57
CA THR A 245 19.44 9.40 -11.59
C THR A 245 19.03 10.85 -11.84
N LEU A 246 18.18 11.06 -12.84
CA LEU A 246 17.60 12.35 -13.16
C LEU A 246 16.10 12.30 -12.90
N GLU A 247 15.56 13.29 -12.18
CA GLU A 247 14.15 13.37 -11.82
C GLU A 247 13.62 14.79 -12.05
N ALA A 248 12.37 14.92 -12.51
CA ALA A 248 11.67 16.19 -12.63
C ALA A 248 10.15 15.97 -12.70
N TRP A 249 9.38 16.97 -12.27
CA TRP A 249 7.99 17.10 -12.69
C TRP A 249 7.94 17.78 -14.05
N ILE A 250 7.16 17.23 -14.99
CA ILE A 250 7.09 17.70 -16.37
C ILE A 250 5.62 17.75 -16.82
N LYS A 251 5.23 18.87 -17.44
CA LYS A 251 3.92 19.06 -18.08
C LYS A 251 4.12 19.37 -19.58
N PRO A 252 3.88 18.40 -20.49
CA PRO A 252 4.04 18.60 -21.92
C PRO A 252 2.88 19.40 -22.52
N SER A 253 3.19 20.40 -23.35
CA SER A 253 2.18 21.23 -24.03
C SER A 253 1.94 20.82 -25.49
N ASN A 254 2.84 20.05 -26.07
CA ASN A 254 2.75 19.52 -27.43
C ASN A 254 3.29 18.07 -27.50
N ASN A 255 3.43 17.51 -28.71
CA ASN A 255 3.96 16.16 -28.92
C ASN A 255 5.29 16.18 -29.71
N ASP A 256 6.10 17.21 -29.47
CA ASP A 256 7.36 17.39 -30.18
C ASP A 256 8.37 16.26 -29.90
N ASN A 257 9.43 16.25 -30.70
CA ASN A 257 10.50 15.28 -30.61
C ASN A 257 11.80 15.96 -30.14
N LYS A 258 11.86 16.38 -28.88
CA LYS A 258 12.91 17.28 -28.34
C LYS A 258 13.38 16.86 -26.96
N ALA A 259 14.67 17.08 -26.67
CA ALA A 259 15.22 16.84 -25.35
C ALA A 259 14.65 17.84 -24.34
N ILE A 260 14.32 17.37 -23.13
CA ILE A 260 13.80 18.20 -22.05
C ILE A 260 14.93 18.55 -21.09
N ILE A 261 15.67 17.53 -20.64
CA ILE A 261 16.88 17.68 -19.82
C ILE A 261 17.94 16.75 -20.38
N LYS A 262 19.16 17.25 -20.65
CA LYS A 262 20.23 16.44 -21.25
C LYS A 262 21.63 16.97 -20.97
N LYS A 263 22.63 16.09 -21.10
CA LYS A 263 24.06 16.45 -21.15
C LYS A 263 24.69 15.92 -22.44
N ILE A 264 25.58 16.68 -23.06
CA ILE A 264 26.20 16.33 -24.36
C ILE A 264 27.42 15.42 -24.14
N ASN A 265 27.55 14.37 -24.94
CA ASN A 265 28.69 13.44 -24.84
C ASN A 265 29.95 13.92 -25.61
N SER A 266 31.00 13.10 -25.61
CA SER A 266 32.31 13.44 -26.22
C SER A 266 32.29 13.49 -27.75
N ARG A 267 31.23 12.96 -28.37
CA ARG A 267 31.04 12.94 -29.84
C ARG A 267 30.46 14.25 -30.38
N GLY A 268 30.15 15.22 -29.51
CA GLY A 268 29.76 16.57 -29.90
C GLY A 268 28.33 16.69 -30.41
N VAL A 269 28.06 17.81 -31.09
CA VAL A 269 26.72 18.34 -31.37
C VAL A 269 26.04 17.62 -32.55
N THR A 270 25.37 16.50 -32.28
CA THR A 270 24.43 15.85 -33.22
C THR A 270 23.13 15.47 -32.51
N SER A 271 22.08 15.11 -33.25
CA SER A 271 20.74 14.84 -32.71
C SER A 271 20.60 13.57 -31.83
N SER A 272 21.68 12.82 -31.59
CA SER A 272 21.67 11.54 -30.86
C SER A 272 22.89 11.30 -29.95
N ASN A 273 23.58 12.38 -29.58
CA ASN A 273 24.84 12.34 -28.84
C ASN A 273 24.68 12.87 -27.40
N GLU A 274 23.77 12.28 -26.64
CA GLU A 274 23.58 12.59 -25.23
C GLU A 274 24.39 11.64 -24.33
N SER A 275 25.08 12.16 -23.31
CA SER A 275 25.59 11.36 -22.21
C SER A 275 24.43 10.65 -21.54
N PHE A 276 23.43 11.43 -21.15
CA PHE A 276 22.12 10.99 -20.70
C PHE A 276 21.08 12.07 -21.03
N ALA A 277 19.82 11.67 -21.21
CA ALA A 277 18.72 12.60 -21.46
C ALA A 277 17.35 12.05 -21.06
N ILE A 278 16.47 12.95 -20.59
CA ILE A 278 15.02 12.78 -20.63
C ILE A 278 14.49 13.60 -21.80
N THR A 279 13.71 12.94 -22.65
CA THR A 279 13.31 13.45 -23.96
C THR A 279 11.81 13.26 -24.18
N GLN A 280 11.21 14.24 -24.84
CA GLN A 280 9.88 14.11 -25.42
C GLN A 280 9.99 13.38 -26.77
N ARG A 281 9.22 12.33 -26.94
CA ARG A 281 8.89 11.70 -28.23
C ARG A 281 7.39 11.90 -28.48
N VAL A 282 6.92 11.50 -29.66
CA VAL A 282 5.50 11.63 -30.10
C VAL A 282 4.55 11.03 -29.05
N GLY A 283 4.02 11.87 -28.16
CA GLY A 283 3.16 11.47 -27.04
C GLY A 283 3.84 10.69 -25.91
N LYS A 284 5.18 10.59 -25.86
CA LYS A 284 5.90 9.72 -24.91
C LYS A 284 7.07 10.43 -24.22
N PHE A 285 7.32 10.10 -22.96
CA PHE A 285 8.62 10.34 -22.35
C PHE A 285 9.59 9.21 -22.71
N ALA A 286 10.86 9.56 -22.90
CA ALA A 286 11.92 8.64 -23.23
C ALA A 286 13.20 8.99 -22.47
N ALA A 287 14.02 7.97 -22.22
CA ALA A 287 15.34 8.12 -21.61
C ALA A 287 16.40 7.52 -22.54
N TYR A 288 17.48 8.27 -22.81
CA TYR A 288 18.57 7.83 -23.69
C TYR A 288 19.94 8.00 -23.04
N ILE A 289 20.86 7.09 -23.38
CA ILE A 289 22.28 7.07 -22.98
C ILE A 289 23.11 6.69 -24.22
N SER A 290 24.31 7.26 -24.36
CA SER A 290 25.23 6.91 -25.45
C SER A 290 26.64 6.57 -24.94
N SER A 291 27.30 5.67 -25.68
CA SER A 291 28.71 5.30 -25.48
C SER A 291 29.66 6.18 -26.29
N ALA A 292 30.94 6.19 -25.91
CA ALA A 292 31.99 6.89 -26.67
C ALA A 292 32.18 6.33 -28.08
N GLY A 293 31.85 5.04 -28.28
CA GLY A 293 31.85 4.38 -29.59
C GLY A 293 30.64 4.71 -30.48
N GLY A 294 29.69 5.53 -30.00
CA GLY A 294 28.52 5.96 -30.77
C GLY A 294 27.32 5.01 -30.70
N VAL A 295 27.31 4.07 -29.75
CA VAL A 295 26.14 3.22 -29.50
C VAL A 295 25.17 3.97 -28.59
N GLN A 296 23.93 4.18 -29.05
CA GLN A 296 22.85 4.74 -28.23
C GLN A 296 21.91 3.62 -27.76
N LYS A 297 21.47 3.71 -26.50
CA LYS A 297 20.43 2.86 -25.92
C LYS A 297 19.39 3.75 -25.25
N GLY A 298 18.16 3.28 -25.17
CA GLY A 298 17.12 4.03 -24.49
C GLY A 298 15.80 3.28 -24.46
N VAL A 299 14.89 3.82 -23.66
CA VAL A 299 13.55 3.30 -23.46
C VAL A 299 12.53 4.41 -23.68
N ASN A 300 11.33 4.03 -24.10
CA ASN A 300 10.18 4.93 -24.17
C ASN A 300 9.13 4.40 -23.20
N MET A 301 8.34 5.27 -22.58
CA MET A 301 7.18 4.81 -21.83
C MET A 301 6.25 3.96 -22.74
N SER A 302 5.60 2.95 -22.16
CA SER A 302 4.75 2.01 -22.89
C SER A 302 3.48 2.68 -23.45
N GLY A 303 2.84 3.53 -22.65
CA GLY A 303 1.66 4.33 -23.04
C GLY A 303 1.99 5.68 -23.67
N THR A 304 1.01 6.59 -23.67
CA THR A 304 1.17 8.00 -24.09
C THR A 304 0.75 8.95 -22.96
N TYR A 305 1.45 10.07 -22.81
CA TYR A 305 1.01 11.13 -21.91
C TYR A 305 -0.19 11.90 -22.50
N ILE A 306 -0.89 12.63 -21.63
CA ILE A 306 -1.94 13.58 -21.97
C ILE A 306 -1.32 14.98 -21.88
N LEU A 307 -1.57 15.82 -22.88
CA LEU A 307 -1.08 17.20 -22.89
C LEU A 307 -1.65 18.00 -21.71
N ASN A 308 -0.87 18.95 -21.22
CA ASN A 308 -1.21 19.87 -20.14
C ASN A 308 -1.49 19.18 -18.79
N LYS A 309 -1.03 17.94 -18.62
CA LYS A 309 -1.03 17.21 -17.34
C LYS A 309 0.39 17.08 -16.80
N TRP A 310 0.56 17.30 -15.49
CA TRP A 310 1.82 17.05 -14.79
C TRP A 310 2.08 15.56 -14.62
N TYR A 311 3.34 15.17 -14.83
CA TYR A 311 3.86 13.84 -14.59
C TYR A 311 5.17 13.97 -13.83
N HIS A 312 5.41 13.10 -12.85
CA HIS A 312 6.77 12.91 -12.36
C HIS A 312 7.50 11.97 -13.32
N VAL A 313 8.66 12.38 -13.83
CA VAL A 313 9.48 11.58 -14.74
C VAL A 313 10.86 11.42 -14.15
N ALA A 314 11.28 10.17 -13.97
CA ALA A 314 12.60 9.84 -13.47
C ALA A 314 13.29 8.80 -14.36
N ALA A 315 14.60 8.95 -14.55
CA ALA A 315 15.39 8.00 -15.34
C ALA A 315 16.71 7.68 -14.63
N VAL A 316 17.03 6.40 -14.56
CA VAL A 316 18.30 5.89 -14.01
C VAL A 316 19.18 5.44 -15.16
N PHE A 317 20.41 5.94 -15.22
CA PHE A 317 21.41 5.67 -16.25
C PHE A 317 22.63 5.04 -15.63
N SER A 318 23.11 3.93 -16.20
CA SER A 318 24.30 3.22 -15.71
C SER A 318 25.00 2.43 -16.83
N ALA A 319 26.14 1.84 -16.50
CA ALA A 319 26.86 0.98 -17.43
C ALA A 319 26.14 -0.34 -17.76
N THR A 320 25.15 -0.72 -16.95
CA THR A 320 24.42 -1.98 -17.07
C THR A 320 23.04 -1.81 -17.66
N GLU A 321 22.32 -0.74 -17.31
CA GLU A 321 20.94 -0.51 -17.75
C GLU A 321 20.52 0.96 -17.76
N VAL A 322 19.43 1.23 -18.50
CA VAL A 322 18.60 2.43 -18.38
C VAL A 322 17.20 2.03 -17.93
N LYS A 323 16.69 2.69 -16.89
CA LYS A 323 15.31 2.54 -16.41
C LYS A 323 14.56 3.86 -16.54
N LEU A 324 13.29 3.81 -16.92
CA LEU A 324 12.39 4.98 -16.98
C LEU A 324 11.18 4.76 -16.08
N TYR A 325 10.91 5.73 -15.23
CA TYR A 325 9.79 5.78 -14.29
C TYR A 325 8.89 6.97 -14.64
N VAL A 326 7.57 6.75 -14.59
CA VAL A 326 6.55 7.81 -14.71
C VAL A 326 5.60 7.66 -13.53
N ASP A 327 5.35 8.77 -12.84
CA ASP A 327 4.56 8.84 -11.59
C ASP A 327 5.03 7.80 -10.54
N GLY A 328 6.35 7.61 -10.47
CA GLY A 328 7.01 6.70 -9.53
C GLY A 328 6.98 5.22 -9.93
N ILE A 329 6.29 4.88 -11.01
CA ILE A 329 6.14 3.50 -11.49
C ILE A 329 7.11 3.24 -12.64
N LEU A 330 7.88 2.15 -12.55
CA LEU A 330 8.76 1.69 -13.62
C LEU A 330 7.93 1.41 -14.89
N GLN A 331 8.25 2.10 -15.97
CA GLN A 331 7.62 1.91 -17.28
C GLN A 331 8.36 0.88 -18.11
N GLU A 332 9.67 1.07 -18.28
CA GLU A 332 10.51 0.24 -19.15
C GLU A 332 11.97 0.24 -18.66
N THR A 333 12.72 -0.81 -19.02
CA THR A 333 14.17 -0.90 -18.82
C THR A 333 14.85 -1.55 -20.02
N THR A 334 16.10 -1.20 -20.29
CA THR A 334 16.96 -1.87 -21.28
C THR A 334 18.39 -2.01 -20.78
N ALA A 335 19.03 -3.13 -21.12
CA ALA A 335 20.46 -3.29 -20.91
C ALA A 335 21.26 -2.34 -21.82
N THR A 336 22.35 -1.77 -21.28
CA THR A 336 23.28 -0.88 -22.00
C THR A 336 24.55 -1.62 -22.41
N GLY A 337 25.35 -2.07 -21.43
CA GLY A 337 26.59 -2.82 -21.62
C GLY A 337 27.83 -1.94 -21.88
N PHE A 338 27.78 -0.66 -21.54
CA PHE A 338 28.85 0.31 -21.73
C PHE A 338 28.72 1.48 -20.75
N PRO A 339 29.82 2.12 -20.29
CA PRO A 339 29.74 3.28 -19.40
C PRO A 339 29.15 4.51 -20.09
N ILE A 340 28.63 5.44 -19.29
CA ILE A 340 28.17 6.76 -19.75
C ILE A 340 29.37 7.51 -20.35
N ASP A 341 29.20 8.04 -21.56
CA ASP A 341 30.21 8.87 -22.23
C ASP A 341 30.03 10.36 -21.88
N TYR A 342 31.05 10.99 -21.32
CA TYR A 342 31.02 12.37 -20.84
C TYR A 342 31.92 13.29 -21.63
N ALA A 343 31.56 14.58 -21.66
CA ALA A 343 32.38 15.66 -22.18
C ALA A 343 32.32 16.88 -21.26
N ALA A 344 33.26 17.80 -21.44
CA ALA A 344 33.29 19.11 -20.79
C ALA A 344 32.24 20.05 -21.42
N THR A 345 30.97 19.68 -21.29
CA THR A 345 29.82 20.35 -21.90
C THR A 345 28.74 20.61 -20.85
N PRO A 346 27.99 21.72 -20.97
CA PRO A 346 26.92 22.01 -20.02
C PRO A 346 25.80 20.96 -20.08
N LEU A 347 25.13 20.79 -18.95
CA LEU A 347 23.81 20.17 -18.91
C LEU A 347 22.78 21.25 -19.24
N THR A 348 21.79 20.94 -20.08
CA THR A 348 20.75 21.90 -20.46
C THR A 348 19.37 21.37 -20.10
N ILE A 349 18.49 22.31 -19.72
CA ILE A 349 17.06 22.12 -19.55
C ILE A 349 16.37 23.00 -20.60
N GLY A 350 15.42 22.47 -21.36
CA GLY A 350 14.66 23.23 -22.34
C GLY A 350 15.24 23.26 -23.76
N ARG A 351 16.47 22.81 -23.98
CA ARG A 351 17.16 22.88 -25.29
C ARG A 351 17.91 21.61 -25.66
N ASP A 352 17.85 21.21 -26.94
CA ASP A 352 18.55 20.06 -27.51
C ASP A 352 19.96 20.39 -28.05
N ASN A 353 20.66 19.41 -28.65
CA ASN A 353 22.02 19.60 -29.18
C ASN A 353 22.04 20.62 -30.33
N THR A 354 21.01 20.63 -31.17
CA THR A 354 20.92 21.49 -32.35
C THR A 354 20.52 22.94 -32.03
N GLY A 355 20.21 23.23 -30.76
CA GLY A 355 19.68 24.51 -30.32
C GLY A 355 18.15 24.58 -30.34
N SER A 356 17.46 23.50 -30.71
CA SER A 356 16.00 23.47 -30.71
C SER A 356 15.46 23.45 -29.29
N THR A 357 14.46 24.27 -29.01
CA THR A 357 13.85 24.45 -27.68
C THR A 357 12.52 23.71 -27.56
N VAL A 358 12.23 23.16 -26.39
CA VAL A 358 11.05 22.32 -26.11
C VAL A 358 9.91 23.14 -25.49
N ASN A 359 8.65 22.69 -25.67
CA ASN A 359 7.47 23.34 -25.08
C ASN A 359 6.87 22.50 -23.95
N VAL A 360 7.33 22.76 -22.72
CA VAL A 360 6.97 22.04 -21.49
C VAL A 360 7.01 22.99 -20.29
N ALA A 361 6.27 22.70 -19.24
CA ALA A 361 6.62 23.19 -17.90
C ALA A 361 7.45 22.14 -17.16
N VAL A 362 8.47 22.58 -16.42
CA VAL A 362 9.36 21.71 -15.63
C VAL A 362 9.46 22.26 -14.21
N ASP A 363 9.45 21.34 -13.25
CA ASP A 363 9.61 21.63 -11.84
C ASP A 363 10.47 20.56 -11.14
N GLU A 364 11.03 20.90 -9.98
CA GLU A 364 11.68 19.95 -9.07
C GLU A 364 12.81 19.10 -9.71
N VAL A 365 13.67 19.73 -10.51
CA VAL A 365 14.74 19.02 -11.23
C VAL A 365 15.82 18.58 -10.25
N LYS A 366 16.02 17.27 -10.11
CA LYS A 366 17.00 16.65 -9.20
C LYS A 366 17.96 15.77 -10.00
N ILE A 367 19.26 15.89 -9.69
CA ILE A 367 20.33 15.10 -10.31
C ILE A 367 21.09 14.39 -9.20
N TRP A 368 21.15 13.06 -9.26
CA TRP A 368 21.81 12.20 -8.29
C TRP A 368 22.93 11.38 -8.92
N ASN A 369 23.97 11.05 -8.15
CA ASN A 369 25.06 10.15 -8.57
C ASN A 369 24.87 8.68 -8.13
N THR A 370 23.65 8.31 -7.72
CA THR A 370 23.29 6.98 -7.24
C THR A 370 22.04 6.46 -7.97
N ASP A 371 21.84 5.14 -7.96
CA ASP A 371 20.55 4.54 -8.35
C ASP A 371 19.51 4.83 -7.26
N ARG A 372 18.42 5.52 -7.63
CA ARG A 372 17.32 5.89 -6.73
C ARG A 372 16.04 5.09 -6.95
N SER A 373 16.10 3.99 -7.72
CA SER A 373 14.95 3.16 -8.12
C SER A 373 13.97 2.85 -6.99
N ALA A 374 14.48 2.58 -5.78
CA ALA A 374 13.66 2.22 -4.62
C ALA A 374 13.01 3.42 -3.92
N GLN A 375 13.52 4.64 -4.13
CA GLN A 375 13.08 5.85 -3.45
C GLN A 375 12.27 6.79 -4.34
N ILE A 376 12.30 6.63 -5.67
CA ILE A 376 11.58 7.51 -6.61
C ILE A 376 10.11 7.65 -6.21
N LEU A 377 9.40 6.54 -5.97
CA LEU A 377 7.96 6.57 -5.65
C LEU A 377 7.66 7.35 -4.37
N SER A 378 8.44 7.16 -3.30
CA SER A 378 8.23 7.84 -2.02
C SER A 378 8.64 9.32 -2.09
N ASP A 379 9.70 9.63 -2.82
CA ASP A 379 10.40 10.91 -2.69
C ASP A 379 10.01 11.90 -3.79
N MET A 380 9.39 11.44 -4.89
CA MET A 380 8.97 12.28 -6.03
C MET A 380 8.09 13.47 -5.63
N THR A 381 7.45 13.37 -4.47
CA THR A 381 6.50 14.36 -3.96
C THR A 381 7.06 15.21 -2.81
N THR A 382 8.34 15.05 -2.51
CA THR A 382 9.02 15.69 -1.39
C THR A 382 10.10 16.64 -1.89
N VAL A 383 10.24 17.78 -1.20
CA VAL A 383 11.38 18.68 -1.37
C VAL A 383 12.64 17.94 -0.92
N ALA A 384 13.64 17.84 -1.79
CA ALA A 384 14.87 17.13 -1.46
C ALA A 384 15.69 17.95 -0.44
N ASN A 385 16.19 17.31 0.61
CA ASN A 385 17.17 17.94 1.49
C ASN A 385 18.50 18.09 0.72
N PRO A 386 19.05 19.30 0.57
CA PRO A 386 20.32 19.52 -0.15
C PRO A 386 21.51 18.73 0.43
N ALA A 387 21.45 18.31 1.70
CA ALA A 387 22.47 17.50 2.35
C ALA A 387 22.30 15.99 2.12
N THR A 388 21.32 15.55 1.34
CA THR A 388 21.09 14.12 1.07
C THR A 388 22.27 13.53 0.31
N THR A 389 22.87 12.47 0.85
CA THR A 389 23.98 11.77 0.20
C THR A 389 23.60 11.36 -1.22
N GLY A 390 24.44 11.76 -2.17
CA GLY A 390 24.31 11.44 -3.57
C GLY A 390 23.52 12.44 -4.41
N LEU A 391 22.88 13.45 -3.80
CA LEU A 391 22.30 14.58 -4.52
C LEU A 391 23.44 15.47 -5.05
N ILE A 392 23.53 15.64 -6.37
CA ILE A 392 24.51 16.52 -7.01
C ILE A 392 23.94 17.93 -7.17
N ALA A 393 22.70 18.04 -7.64
CA ALA A 393 22.05 19.31 -7.90
C ALA A 393 20.53 19.20 -7.73
N TYR A 394 19.90 20.29 -7.27
CA TYR A 394 18.46 20.40 -7.08
C TYR A 394 18.00 21.81 -7.45
N TYR A 395 17.12 21.90 -8.45
CA TYR A 395 16.50 23.13 -8.92
C TYR A 395 15.00 23.03 -8.69
N ASN A 396 14.51 23.72 -7.65
CA ASN A 396 13.10 23.73 -7.25
C ASN A 396 12.27 24.84 -7.91
N PHE A 397 12.91 25.78 -8.61
CA PHE A 397 12.27 26.91 -9.31
C PHE A 397 11.32 27.81 -8.49
N ASP A 398 11.31 27.67 -7.16
CA ASP A 398 10.41 28.39 -6.26
C ASP A 398 10.83 29.84 -5.94
N HIS A 399 12.00 30.28 -6.39
CA HIS A 399 12.53 31.61 -6.05
C HIS A 399 11.74 32.77 -6.66
N GLY A 400 10.88 32.49 -7.65
CA GLY A 400 10.05 33.46 -8.36
C GLY A 400 8.68 33.77 -7.72
N THR A 401 7.94 34.66 -8.37
CA THR A 401 6.50 34.84 -8.16
C THR A 401 5.76 34.28 -9.38
N ALA A 402 4.89 33.27 -9.17
CA ALA A 402 4.02 32.74 -10.21
C ALA A 402 3.22 33.85 -10.89
N ASN A 403 3.28 33.88 -12.23
CA ASN A 403 2.58 34.88 -13.07
C ASN A 403 2.90 36.36 -12.73
N GLY A 404 3.96 36.60 -11.95
CA GLY A 404 4.43 37.93 -11.56
C GLY A 404 5.62 38.41 -12.38
N SER A 405 6.07 39.64 -12.11
CA SER A 405 7.33 40.14 -12.66
C SER A 405 8.51 39.54 -11.89
N ASN A 406 9.42 38.88 -12.60
CA ASN A 406 10.61 38.24 -12.03
C ASN A 406 11.91 38.95 -12.47
N ALA A 407 11.82 40.16 -13.04
CA ALA A 407 12.96 40.88 -13.65
C ALA A 407 14.11 41.22 -12.68
N GLY A 408 13.88 41.17 -11.37
CA GLY A 408 14.91 41.40 -10.34
C GLY A 408 15.57 40.13 -9.82
N ILE A 409 15.16 38.94 -10.29
CA ILE A 409 15.73 37.67 -9.84
C ILE A 409 16.90 37.33 -10.75
N THR A 410 18.11 37.53 -10.24
CA THR A 410 19.35 37.09 -10.88
C THR A 410 19.89 35.89 -10.11
N THR A 411 20.18 34.80 -10.80
CA THR A 411 20.80 33.58 -10.24
C THR A 411 22.25 33.79 -9.86
#